data_AF-A0A6A0GTQ7-F1
#
_entry.id   AF-A0A6A0GTQ7-F1
#
_cell.length_a   1.000
_cell.length_b   1.000
_cell.length_c   1.000
_cell.angle_alpha   90.00
_cell.angle_beta   90.00
_cell.angle_gamma   90.00
#
_symmetry.space_group_name_H-M   'P 1'
#
loop_
_entity.id
_entity.type
_entity.pdbx_description
1 polymer ?
#
loop_
_entity_poly.entity_id
_entity_poly.type
_entity_poly.pdbx_seq_one_letter_code
_entity_poly.pdbx_strand_id
1 'polypeptide(L)'
;MSSFKNAMKTQKVHRERHQNEARAHLGPLEKKKDYKVRAADQSAKKKLLKKLHKRALEKNPDEFYFHMINSQTENGLHKEKVIVKELTCKDVLADLTYVKFRR
;
A
#
# COMPACT_ATOMS: atom_id res chain seq x y z
N MET A 1 -30.87 -4.07 -32.46
CA MET A 1 -31.44 -2.79 -31.98
C MET A 1 -32.72 -3.07 -31.21
N SER A 2 -32.83 -2.62 -29.96
CA SER A 2 -34.07 -2.75 -29.19
C SER A 2 -35.16 -1.83 -29.78
N SER A 3 -36.27 -2.43 -30.23
CA SER A 3 -37.37 -1.79 -30.97
C SER A 3 -38.25 -0.85 -30.13
N PHE A 4 -38.10 -0.82 -28.80
CA PHE A 4 -38.97 -0.04 -27.90
C PHE A 4 -38.21 1.01 -27.07
N LYS A 5 -37.47 1.90 -27.74
CA LYS A 5 -36.69 2.98 -27.08
C LYS A 5 -37.56 3.93 -26.22
N ASN A 6 -38.83 4.14 -26.57
CA ASN A 6 -39.74 5.00 -25.81
C ASN A 6 -40.28 4.34 -24.53
N ALA A 7 -40.43 3.01 -24.51
CA ALA A 7 -40.82 2.26 -23.31
C ALA A 7 -39.67 2.15 -22.29
N MET A 8 -38.41 2.23 -22.76
CA MET A 8 -37.26 2.34 -21.87
C MET A 8 -37.21 3.70 -21.14
N LYS A 9 -37.71 4.78 -21.76
CA LYS A 9 -37.81 6.10 -21.11
C LYS A 9 -38.87 6.14 -20.00
N THR A 10 -39.87 5.27 -20.03
CA THR A 10 -40.89 5.16 -18.99
C THR A 10 -40.51 4.22 -17.84
N GLN A 11 -39.44 3.41 -17.98
CA GLN A 11 -38.87 2.66 -16.86
C GLN A 11 -38.12 3.60 -15.90
N LYS A 12 -38.74 3.88 -14.75
CA LYS A 12 -38.09 4.64 -13.67
C LYS A 12 -36.91 3.84 -13.10
N VAL A 13 -35.73 4.47 -13.03
CA VAL A 13 -34.58 3.88 -12.35
C VAL A 13 -34.87 3.75 -10.86
N HIS A 14 -34.74 2.54 -10.32
CA HIS A 14 -34.87 2.32 -8.87
C HIS A 14 -33.69 2.94 -8.13
N ARG A 15 -33.98 3.91 -7.26
CA ARG A 15 -32.97 4.59 -6.42
C ARG A 15 -32.65 3.74 -5.19
N GLU A 16 -31.38 3.75 -4.78
CA GLU A 16 -30.93 3.09 -3.56
C GLU A 16 -31.33 3.90 -2.32
N ARG A 17 -31.66 3.21 -1.21
CA ARG A 17 -31.99 3.83 0.09
C ARG A 17 -30.72 4.13 0.91
N HIS A 18 -30.77 5.20 1.70
CA HIS A 18 -29.73 5.59 2.66
C HIS A 18 -29.77 4.73 3.94
N GLN A 19 -28.78 4.91 4.83
CA GLN A 19 -28.74 4.28 6.16
C GLN A 19 -29.73 4.96 7.10
N ASN A 20 -30.42 4.21 7.98
CA ASN A 20 -31.34 4.79 8.96
C ASN A 20 -30.62 5.79 9.88
N GLU A 21 -31.28 6.91 10.21
CA GLU A 21 -30.68 7.99 11.01
C GLU A 21 -30.16 7.52 12.37
N ALA A 22 -30.90 6.66 13.07
CA ALA A 22 -30.47 6.08 14.35
C ALA A 22 -29.14 5.29 14.26
N ARG A 23 -28.77 4.83 13.07
CA ARG A 23 -27.55 4.06 12.79
C ARG A 23 -26.53 4.84 11.94
N ALA A 24 -26.71 6.15 11.76
CA ALA A 24 -25.80 6.98 10.98
C ALA A 24 -24.36 6.95 11.54
N HIS A 25 -24.20 6.74 12.85
CA HIS A 25 -22.90 6.62 13.52
C HIS A 25 -22.05 5.42 13.04
N LEU A 26 -22.65 4.41 12.42
CA LEU A 26 -21.94 3.24 11.86
C LEU A 26 -21.35 3.50 10.47
N GLY A 27 -21.58 4.68 9.91
CA GLY A 27 -21.19 5.03 8.55
C GLY A 27 -22.19 4.55 7.48
N PRO A 28 -21.79 4.56 6.21
CA PRO A 28 -22.67 4.26 5.09
C PRO A 28 -23.12 2.78 5.09
N LEU A 29 -24.38 2.55 4.72
CA LEU A 29 -24.92 1.20 4.60
C LEU A 29 -24.38 0.52 3.35
N GLU A 30 -23.48 -0.45 3.55
CA GLU A 30 -22.89 -1.27 2.48
C GLU A 30 -23.98 -1.91 1.60
N LYS A 31 -23.83 -1.77 0.27
CA LYS A 31 -24.71 -2.41 -0.72
C LYS A 31 -23.96 -3.53 -1.43
N LYS A 32 -24.67 -4.26 -2.30
CA LYS A 32 -24.09 -5.40 -3.03
C LYS A 32 -22.86 -5.03 -3.86
N LYS A 33 -22.82 -3.81 -4.43
CA LYS A 33 -21.67 -3.31 -5.20
C LYS A 33 -20.43 -3.15 -4.30
N ASP A 34 -20.61 -2.58 -3.12
CA ASP A 34 -19.54 -2.34 -2.15
C ASP A 34 -19.04 -3.67 -1.57
N TYR A 35 -19.96 -4.59 -1.26
CA TYR A 35 -19.63 -5.97 -0.86
C TYR A 35 -18.74 -6.66 -1.87
N LYS A 36 -19.05 -6.54 -3.17
CA LYS A 36 -18.25 -7.18 -4.23
C LYS A 36 -16.82 -6.64 -4.23
N VAL A 37 -16.64 -5.32 -4.06
CA VAL A 37 -15.32 -4.69 -3.97
C VAL A 37 -14.57 -5.18 -2.73
N ARG A 38 -15.22 -5.16 -1.57
CA ARG A 38 -14.63 -5.65 -0.30
C ARG A 38 -14.23 -7.12 -0.36
N ALA A 39 -15.09 -7.98 -0.92
CA ALA A 39 -14.82 -9.40 -1.07
C ALA A 39 -13.66 -9.67 -2.04
N ALA A 40 -13.57 -8.91 -3.14
CA ALA A 40 -12.47 -9.02 -4.09
C ALA A 40 -11.13 -8.63 -3.44
N ASP A 41 -11.09 -7.51 -2.71
CA ASP A 41 -9.90 -7.08 -1.96
C ASP A 41 -9.46 -8.12 -0.92
N GLN A 42 -10.40 -8.62 -0.12
CA GLN A 42 -10.09 -9.66 0.88
C GLN A 42 -9.55 -10.94 0.22
N SER A 43 -10.13 -11.36 -0.90
CA SER A 43 -9.67 -12.53 -1.65
C SER A 43 -8.26 -12.33 -2.22
N ALA A 44 -7.97 -11.15 -2.77
CA ALA A 44 -6.64 -10.79 -3.26
C ALA A 44 -5.59 -10.84 -2.14
N LYS A 45 -5.89 -10.25 -0.97
CA LYS A 45 -5.03 -10.29 0.22
C LYS A 45 -4.78 -11.71 0.70
N LYS A 46 -5.83 -12.55 0.79
CA LYS A 46 -5.69 -13.97 1.15
C LYS A 46 -4.80 -14.74 0.18
N LYS A 47 -4.97 -14.51 -1.13
CA LYS A 47 -4.14 -15.13 -2.18
C LYS A 47 -2.68 -14.71 -2.06
N LEU A 48 -2.42 -13.42 -1.81
CA LEU A 48 -1.08 -12.90 -1.59
C LEU A 48 -0.42 -13.54 -0.36
N LEU A 49 -1.11 -13.56 0.78
CA LEU A 49 -0.60 -14.19 2.01
C LEU A 49 -0.26 -15.67 1.81
N LYS A 50 -1.13 -16.43 1.12
CA LYS A 50 -0.86 -17.83 0.78
C LYS A 50 0.40 -17.99 -0.07
N LYS A 51 0.63 -17.10 -1.04
CA LYS A 51 1.83 -17.11 -1.88
C LYS A 51 3.08 -16.77 -1.07
N LEU A 52 3.01 -15.78 -0.18
CA LEU A 52 4.13 -15.41 0.70
C LEU A 52 4.47 -16.53 1.66
N HIS A 53 3.46 -17.18 2.25
CA HIS A 53 3.66 -18.33 3.12
C HIS A 53 4.34 -19.49 2.39
N LYS A 54 3.89 -19.81 1.18
CA LYS A 54 4.52 -20.85 0.36
C LYS A 54 6.00 -20.52 0.08
N ARG A 55 6.30 -19.28 -0.32
CA ARG A 55 7.69 -18.82 -0.54
C ARG A 55 8.54 -18.91 0.73
N ALA A 56 7.99 -18.59 1.89
CA ALA A 56 8.71 -18.70 3.16
C ALA A 56 9.03 -20.16 3.52
N LEU A 57 8.11 -21.10 3.22
CA LEU A 57 8.34 -22.54 3.42
C LEU A 57 9.38 -23.11 2.46
N GLU A 58 9.37 -22.66 1.20
CA GLU A 58 10.29 -23.12 0.15
C GLU A 58 11.64 -22.37 0.15
N LYS A 59 11.91 -21.54 1.17
CA LYS A 59 13.13 -20.75 1.26
C LYS A 59 14.36 -21.65 1.47
N ASN A 60 15.40 -21.45 0.66
CA ASN A 60 16.68 -22.13 0.86
C ASN A 60 17.47 -21.41 2.00
N PRO A 61 17.86 -22.10 3.08
CA PRO A 61 18.65 -21.48 4.16
C PRO A 61 20.02 -20.98 3.69
N ASP A 62 20.58 -21.56 2.63
CA ASP A 62 21.91 -21.24 2.12
C ASP A 62 21.87 -20.23 0.96
N GLU A 63 20.72 -19.59 0.70
CA GLU A 63 20.62 -18.60 -0.37
C GLU A 63 21.44 -17.34 -0.05
N PHE A 64 22.22 -16.90 -1.04
CA PHE A 64 23.02 -15.68 -0.94
C PHE A 64 22.77 -14.76 -2.12
N TYR A 65 22.43 -13.51 -1.83
CA TYR A 65 22.35 -12.42 -2.78
C TYR A 65 23.37 -11.35 -2.39
N PHE A 66 24.08 -10.77 -3.37
CA PHE A 66 25.09 -9.73 -3.10
C PHE A 66 24.56 -8.53 -2.30
N HIS A 67 23.26 -8.22 -2.43
CA HIS A 67 22.61 -7.15 -1.67
C HIS A 67 22.50 -7.43 -0.16
N MET A 68 22.66 -8.69 0.27
CA MET A 68 22.72 -9.06 1.69
C MET A 68 23.96 -8.50 2.40
N ILE A 69 24.97 -8.03 1.67
CA ILE A 69 26.14 -7.33 2.25
C ILE A 69 25.74 -5.95 2.77
N ASN A 70 24.88 -5.26 2.02
CA ASN A 70 24.45 -3.88 2.26
C ASN A 70 23.12 -3.78 3.03
N SER A 71 22.47 -4.89 3.30
CA SER A 71 21.21 -4.96 4.05
C SER A 71 21.37 -5.86 5.27
N GLN A 72 20.56 -5.64 6.29
CA GLN A 72 20.57 -6.44 7.51
C GLN A 72 19.15 -6.72 8.00
N THR A 73 18.98 -7.82 8.73
CA THR A 73 17.70 -8.14 9.35
C THR A 73 17.77 -7.79 10.82
N GLU A 74 17.03 -6.77 11.24
CA GLU A 74 16.92 -6.35 12.65
C GLU A 74 15.56 -6.76 13.21
N ASN A 75 15.54 -7.53 14.30
CA ASN A 75 14.30 -8.02 14.93
C ASN A 75 13.34 -8.72 13.93
N GLY A 76 13.88 -9.40 12.92
CA GLY A 76 13.11 -10.07 11.87
C GLY A 76 12.59 -9.17 10.74
N LEU A 77 12.90 -7.86 10.77
CA LEU A 77 12.56 -6.92 9.71
C LEU A 77 13.79 -6.58 8.87
N HIS A 78 13.65 -6.65 7.55
CA HIS A 78 14.70 -6.27 6.62
C HIS A 78 14.89 -4.74 6.61
N LYS A 79 16.12 -4.29 6.84
CA LYS A 79 16.51 -2.88 6.78
C LYS A 79 17.75 -2.73 5.90
N GLU A 80 17.76 -1.66 5.13
CA GLU A 80 18.94 -1.24 4.39
C GLU A 80 19.95 -0.60 5.34
N LYS A 81 21.24 -0.87 5.15
CA LYS A 81 22.28 -0.16 5.89
C LYS A 81 22.31 1.28 5.40
N VAL A 82 22.00 2.21 6.29
CA VAL A 82 22.21 3.63 6.02
C VAL A 82 23.71 3.87 6.04
N ILE A 83 24.27 4.32 4.92
CA ILE A 83 25.66 4.77 4.87
C ILE A 83 25.74 6.09 5.61
N VAL A 84 26.09 6.04 6.89
CA VAL A 84 26.49 7.24 7.63
C VAL A 84 27.88 7.60 7.10
N LYS A 85 27.95 8.67 6.31
CA LYS A 85 29.25 9.24 5.92
C LYS A 85 29.86 9.84 7.19
N GLU A 86 30.93 9.24 7.68
CA GLU A 86 31.77 9.90 8.68
C GLU A 86 32.31 11.19 8.06
N LEU A 87 31.92 12.32 8.63
CA LEU A 87 32.35 13.64 8.15
C LEU A 87 33.84 13.79 8.38
N THR A 88 34.58 14.11 7.32
CA THR A 88 36.01 14.36 7.46
C THR A 88 36.25 15.82 7.88
N CYS A 89 37.39 16.09 8.53
CA CYS A 89 37.77 17.46 8.93
C CYS A 89 37.78 18.45 7.74
N LYS A 90 38.09 17.95 6.53
CA LYS A 90 38.05 18.74 5.29
C LYS A 90 36.65 19.19 4.92
N ASP A 91 35.64 18.34 5.14
CA ASP A 91 34.24 18.67 4.84
C ASP A 91 33.76 19.80 5.76
N VAL A 92 34.14 19.75 7.05
CA VAL A 92 33.82 20.79 8.04
C VAL A 92 34.52 22.12 7.70
N LEU A 93 35.77 22.07 7.23
CA LEU A 93 36.53 23.26 6.82
C LEU A 93 35.90 23.98 5.63
N ALA A 94 35.33 23.26 4.67
CA ALA A 94 34.63 23.85 3.52
C ALA A 94 33.34 24.58 3.94
N ASP A 95 32.62 24.05 4.92
CA ASP A 95 31.43 24.73 5.45
C ASP A 95 31.78 26.02 6.20
N LEU A 96 32.89 26.03 6.94
CA LEU A 96 33.38 27.23 7.63
C LEU A 96 33.82 28.33 6.65
N THR A 97 34.48 27.97 5.55
CA THR A 97 34.85 28.96 4.51
C THR A 97 33.61 29.50 3.82
N TYR A 98 32.61 28.66 3.53
CA TYR A 98 31.34 29.08 2.94
C TYR A 98 30.58 30.07 3.84
N VAL A 99 30.45 29.79 5.15
CA VAL A 99 29.81 30.73 6.10
C VAL A 99 30.58 32.04 6.20
N LYS A 100 31.91 32.00 6.19
CA LYS A 100 32.76 33.20 6.22
C LYS A 100 32.61 34.06 4.97
N PHE A 101 32.40 33.45 3.79
CA PHE A 101 32.28 34.16 2.52
C PHE A 101 30.86 34.69 2.24
N ARG A 102 29.85 34.11 2.90
CA ARG A 102 28.44 34.54 2.76
C ARG A 102 27.99 35.59 3.79
N ARG A 103 28.84 35.90 4.77
CA ARG A 103 28.65 36.98 5.74
C ARG A 103 29.28 38.27 5.20
#